data_AF-A0A7S3FVX4-F1
#
_entry.id   AF-A0A7S3FVX4-F1
#
_cell.length_a   1.000
_cell.length_b   1.000
_cell.length_c   1.000
_cell.angle_alpha   90.00
_cell.angle_beta   90.00
_cell.angle_gamma   90.00
#
_symmetry.space_group_name_H-M   'P 1'
#
loop_
_entity.id
_entity.type
_entity.pdbx_description
1 polymer ?
#
loop_
_entity_poly.entity_id
_entity_poly.type
_entity_poly.pdbx_seq_one_letter_code
_entity_poly.pdbx_strand_id
1 'polypeptide(L)'
;MVQLEEDLFESKNIQLDLVENLKQLEDKCGLAEDKIRELLDINEMLEKNQAVYIAKKNDKIDKSLSSYLNKFPEREKLKIMFLRESEGVYQFGQKRVYIKIEKGDQIFVRVGGGFMHIQ
;
A
#
# COMPACT_ATOMS: atom_id res chain seq x y z
N MET A 1 -42.17 -40.61 -32.68
CA MET A 1 -40.89 -40.49 -33.41
C MET A 1 -40.59 -39.00 -33.63
N VAL A 2 -41.49 -38.25 -34.26
CA VAL A 2 -41.37 -36.78 -34.47
C VAL A 2 -41.11 -35.96 -33.20
N GLN A 3 -41.89 -36.16 -32.13
CA GLN A 3 -41.74 -35.38 -30.89
C GLN A 3 -40.38 -35.57 -30.19
N LEU A 4 -39.83 -36.79 -30.27
CA LEU A 4 -38.51 -37.10 -29.71
C LEU A 4 -37.38 -36.44 -30.52
N GLU A 5 -37.59 -36.26 -31.83
CA GLU A 5 -36.65 -35.58 -32.72
C GLU A 5 -36.66 -34.06 -32.50
N GLU A 6 -37.83 -33.48 -32.24
CA GLU A 6 -37.99 -32.06 -31.88
C GLU A 6 -37.31 -31.75 -30.54
N ASP A 7 -37.59 -32.53 -29.49
CA ASP A 7 -36.94 -32.38 -28.18
C ASP A 7 -35.41 -32.52 -28.27
N LEU A 8 -34.93 -33.46 -29.11
CA LEU A 8 -33.50 -33.67 -29.35
C LEU A 8 -32.87 -32.48 -30.09
N PHE A 9 -33.59 -31.88 -31.03
CA PHE A 9 -33.14 -30.70 -31.77
C PHE A 9 -33.04 -29.47 -30.87
N GLU A 10 -34.05 -29.21 -30.04
CA GLU A 10 -34.03 -28.13 -29.06
C GLU A 10 -32.89 -28.31 -28.05
N SER A 11 -32.73 -29.51 -27.52
CA SER A 11 -31.63 -29.84 -26.59
C SER A 11 -30.25 -29.57 -27.19
N LYS A 12 -30.04 -29.88 -28.47
CA LYS A 12 -28.78 -29.60 -29.18
C LYS A 12 -28.51 -28.10 -29.35
N ASN A 13 -29.54 -27.31 -29.64
CA ASN A 13 -29.39 -25.85 -29.76
C ASN A 13 -29.03 -25.23 -28.40
N ILE A 14 -29.71 -25.66 -27.33
CA ILE A 14 -29.39 -25.22 -25.97
C ILE A 14 -27.94 -25.60 -25.60
N GLN A 15 -27.51 -26.82 -25.94
CA GLN A 15 -26.12 -27.24 -25.71
C GLN A 15 -25.11 -26.37 -26.49
N LEU A 16 -25.44 -26.00 -27.73
CA LEU A 16 -24.58 -25.13 -28.53
C LEU A 16 -24.45 -23.75 -27.88
N ASP A 17 -25.57 -23.15 -27.47
CA ASP A 17 -25.60 -21.85 -26.79
C ASP A 17 -24.82 -21.87 -25.47
N LEU A 18 -24.93 -22.96 -24.69
CA LEU A 18 -24.18 -23.14 -23.46
C LEU A 18 -22.67 -23.20 -23.71
N VAL A 19 -22.23 -23.90 -24.76
CA VAL A 19 -20.80 -23.99 -25.12
C VAL A 19 -20.26 -22.62 -25.57
N GLU A 20 -21.03 -21.88 -26.36
CA GLU A 20 -20.62 -20.52 -26.77
C GLU A 20 -20.50 -19.59 -25.55
N ASN A 21 -21.45 -19.64 -24.62
CA ASN A 21 -21.39 -18.88 -23.37
C ASN A 21 -20.19 -19.26 -22.51
N LEU A 22 -19.89 -20.56 -22.38
CA LEU A 22 -18.71 -21.02 -21.63
C LEU A 22 -17.41 -20.49 -22.23
N LYS A 23 -17.28 -20.52 -23.56
CA LYS A 23 -16.12 -19.98 -24.25
C LYS A 23 -15.95 -18.48 -24.01
N GLN A 24 -17.04 -17.71 -24.11
CA GLN A 24 -17.01 -16.27 -23.82
C GLN A 24 -16.64 -15.98 -22.36
N LEU A 25 -17.08 -16.82 -21.42
CA LEU A 25 -16.72 -16.69 -20.01
C LEU A 25 -15.24 -17.02 -19.78
N GLU A 26 -14.73 -18.06 -20.44
CA GLU A 26 -13.31 -18.42 -20.39
C GLU A 26 -12.42 -17.29 -20.90
N ASP A 27 -12.77 -16.69 -22.05
CA ASP A 27 -12.05 -15.53 -22.61
C ASP A 27 -12.07 -14.34 -21.63
N LYS A 28 -13.24 -14.04 -21.03
CA LYS A 28 -13.37 -12.98 -20.02
C LYS A 28 -12.55 -13.25 -18.77
N CYS A 29 -12.49 -14.49 -18.31
CA CYS A 29 -11.65 -14.88 -17.18
C CYS A 29 -10.17 -14.66 -17.50
N GLY A 30 -9.71 -15.08 -18.68
CA GLY A 30 -8.32 -14.85 -19.11
C GLY A 30 -7.96 -13.36 -19.11
N LEU A 31 -8.82 -12.51 -19.69
CA LEU A 31 -8.62 -11.05 -19.68
C LEU A 31 -8.61 -10.46 -18.27
N ALA A 32 -9.46 -10.95 -17.37
CA ALA A 32 -9.49 -10.49 -15.99
C ALA A 32 -8.22 -10.89 -15.23
N GLU A 33 -7.71 -12.11 -15.44
CA GLU A 33 -6.45 -12.57 -14.85
C GLU A 33 -5.26 -11.73 -15.31
N ASP A 34 -5.18 -11.45 -16.62
CA ASP A 34 -4.14 -10.57 -17.18
C ASP A 34 -4.21 -9.17 -16.56
N LYS A 35 -5.42 -8.62 -16.40
CA LYS A 35 -5.60 -7.30 -15.78
C LYS A 35 -5.22 -7.29 -14.31
N ILE A 36 -5.52 -8.37 -13.58
CA ILE A 36 -5.09 -8.52 -12.18
C ILE A 36 -3.56 -8.50 -12.09
N ARG A 37 -2.85 -9.23 -12.97
CA ARG A 37 -1.37 -9.21 -12.98
C ARG A 37 -0.82 -7.81 -13.23
N GLU A 38 -1.36 -7.10 -14.23
CA GLU A 38 -0.95 -5.72 -14.52
C GLU A 38 -1.17 -4.79 -13.32
N LEU A 39 -2.32 -4.88 -12.66
CA LEU A 39 -2.63 -4.07 -11.47
C LEU A 39 -1.73 -4.40 -10.28
N LEU A 40 -1.38 -5.68 -10.10
CA LEU A 40 -0.45 -6.11 -9.05
C LEU A 40 0.95 -5.52 -9.30
N ASP A 41 1.45 -5.57 -10.53
CA ASP A 41 2.75 -4.98 -10.89
C ASP A 41 2.78 -3.47 -10.63
N ILE A 42 1.71 -2.76 -11.01
CA ILE A 42 1.56 -1.32 -10.75
C ILE A 42 1.57 -1.04 -9.25
N ASN A 43 0.81 -1.81 -8.46
CA ASN A 43 0.76 -1.64 -7.01
C ASN A 43 2.15 -1.84 -6.38
N GLU A 44 2.89 -2.88 -6.78
CA GLU A 44 4.24 -3.12 -6.28
C GLU A 44 5.19 -1.94 -6.57
N MET A 45 5.10 -1.37 -7.78
CA MET A 45 5.86 -0.17 -8.15
C MET A 45 5.46 1.06 -7.34
N LEU A 46 4.17 1.23 -7.04
CA LEU A 46 3.68 2.35 -6.24
C LEU A 46 4.09 2.24 -4.77
N GLU A 47 4.00 1.06 -4.17
CA GLU A 47 4.40 0.80 -2.79
C GLU A 47 5.89 1.12 -2.56
N LYS A 48 6.76 0.75 -3.52
CA LYS A 48 8.19 1.07 -3.48
C LYS A 48 8.49 2.57 -3.53
N ASN A 49 7.58 3.42 -3.99
CA ASN A 49 7.79 4.86 -4.11
C ASN A 49 7.02 5.69 -3.08
N GLN A 50 6.19 5.06 -2.24
CA GLN A 50 5.44 5.77 -1.22
C GLN A 50 6.35 6.23 -0.07
N ALA A 51 6.13 7.48 0.36
CA ALA A 51 6.71 7.98 1.60
C ALA A 51 6.09 7.24 2.78
N VAL A 52 6.93 6.69 3.65
CA VAL A 52 6.53 5.99 4.87
C VAL A 52 5.98 6.96 5.91
N TYR A 53 6.48 8.20 5.94
CA TYR A 53 6.06 9.23 6.88
C TYR A 53 5.74 10.55 6.18
N ILE A 54 4.54 11.10 6.43
CA ILE A 54 4.07 12.37 5.85
C ILE A 54 4.11 13.46 6.92
N ALA A 55 4.98 14.46 6.75
CA ALA A 55 5.09 15.58 7.68
C ALA A 55 3.89 16.56 7.61
N LYS A 56 3.60 17.20 8.73
CA LYS A 56 2.78 18.41 8.80
C LYS A 56 3.52 19.59 8.14
N LYS A 57 2.90 20.19 7.11
CA LYS A 57 3.51 21.23 6.26
C LYS A 57 4.05 22.46 6.99
N ASN A 58 3.59 22.76 8.21
CA ASN A 58 3.99 23.95 8.97
C ASN A 58 4.87 23.64 10.18
N ASP A 59 5.28 22.38 10.35
CA ASP A 59 6.10 21.96 11.48
C ASP A 59 7.51 21.60 10.96
N LYS A 60 8.52 22.37 11.38
CA LYS A 60 9.89 22.18 10.92
C LYS A 60 10.48 20.88 11.46
N ILE A 61 10.16 20.54 12.71
CA ILE A 61 10.61 19.31 13.37
C ILE A 61 10.11 18.10 12.58
N ASP A 62 8.84 18.14 12.21
CA ASP A 62 8.17 17.09 11.48
C ASP A 62 8.71 16.88 10.07
N LYS A 63 9.07 17.98 9.38
CA LYS A 63 9.68 17.92 8.05
C LYS A 63 11.04 17.24 8.07
N SER A 64 11.91 17.60 9.02
CA SER A 64 13.21 16.94 9.12
C SER A 64 13.07 15.49 9.53
N LEU A 65 12.16 15.18 10.46
CA LEU A 65 11.85 13.80 10.85
C LEU A 65 11.34 12.97 9.65
N SER A 66 10.44 13.53 8.84
CA SER A 66 9.97 12.91 7.60
C SER A 66 11.11 12.65 6.62
N SER A 67 11.99 13.63 6.42
CA SER A 67 13.15 13.44 5.54
C SER A 67 14.08 12.35 6.06
N TYR A 68 14.26 12.22 7.38
CA TYR A 68 15.09 11.18 7.99
C TYR A 68 14.44 9.79 7.81
N LEU A 69 13.19 9.63 8.24
CA LEU A 69 12.47 8.36 8.20
C LEU A 69 12.29 7.81 6.78
N ASN A 70 12.03 8.68 5.80
CA ASN A 70 11.82 8.27 4.40
C ASN A 70 13.11 7.89 3.66
N LYS A 71 14.28 8.32 4.16
CA LYS A 71 15.61 7.99 3.59
C LYS A 71 16.27 6.79 4.28
N PHE A 72 15.74 6.34 5.41
CA PHE A 72 16.34 5.26 6.19
C PHE A 72 16.30 3.92 5.44
N PRO A 73 17.41 3.15 5.36
CA PRO A 73 17.40 1.79 4.83
C PRO A 73 16.44 0.93 5.65
N GLU A 74 15.59 0.13 5.02
CA GLU A 74 14.53 -0.64 5.71
C GLU A 74 13.41 0.22 6.34
N ARG A 75 13.13 1.41 5.78
CA ARG A 75 12.00 2.29 6.17
C ARG A 75 10.65 1.57 6.35
N GLU A 76 10.42 0.44 5.69
CA GLU A 76 9.22 -0.38 5.89
C GLU A 76 9.07 -0.89 7.34
N LYS A 77 10.18 -1.21 8.02
CA LYS A 77 10.18 -1.55 9.45
C LYS A 77 9.93 -0.35 10.36
N LEU A 78 10.05 0.87 9.83
CA LEU A 78 9.82 2.13 10.54
C LEU A 78 8.39 2.67 10.40
N LYS A 79 7.52 1.99 9.64
CA LYS A 79 6.17 2.44 9.25
C LYS A 79 5.26 2.87 10.40
N ILE A 80 5.54 2.43 11.63
CA ILE A 80 4.69 2.68 12.81
C ILE A 80 5.51 3.23 14.00
N MET A 81 6.71 3.78 13.76
CA MET A 81 7.61 4.10 14.86
C MET A 81 7.45 5.50 15.45
N PHE A 82 7.06 6.53 14.70
CA PHE A 82 6.88 7.88 15.25
C PHE A 82 5.49 8.41 14.93
N LEU A 83 4.63 8.51 15.94
CA LEU A 83 3.33 9.17 15.80
C LEU A 83 3.40 10.57 16.41
N ARG A 84 3.05 11.59 15.64
CA ARG A 84 3.07 12.98 16.11
C ARG A 84 1.90 13.23 17.06
N GLU A 85 2.18 13.68 18.28
CA GLU A 85 1.14 14.18 19.19
C GLU A 85 1.02 15.71 19.07
N SER A 86 2.15 16.42 19.20
CA SER A 86 2.25 17.87 19.05
C SER A 86 3.62 18.26 18.51
N GLU A 87 3.88 19.56 18.32
CA GLU A 87 5.19 20.01 17.81
C GLU A 87 6.29 19.66 18.81
N GLY A 88 7.29 18.89 18.35
CA GLY A 88 8.37 18.40 19.20
C GLY A 88 7.99 17.26 20.16
N VAL A 89 6.77 16.74 20.13
CA VAL A 89 6.33 15.61 20.97
C VAL A 89 5.80 14.48 20.10
N TYR A 90 6.44 13.33 20.24
CA TYR A 90 6.18 12.16 19.42
C TYR A 90 6.02 10.93 20.30
N GLN A 91 5.21 9.99 19.84
CA GLN A 91 5.09 8.67 20.42
C GLN A 91 5.99 7.70 19.63
N PHE A 92 6.95 7.10 20.34
CA PHE A 92 7.82 6.06 19.83
C PHE A 92 7.52 4.70 20.48
N GLY A 93 6.82 3.84 19.73
CA GLY A 93 6.23 2.62 20.28
C GLY A 93 5.27 2.97 21.44
N GLN A 94 5.57 2.51 22.65
CA GLN A 94 4.79 2.84 23.86
C GLN A 94 5.33 4.04 24.65
N LYS A 95 6.44 4.65 24.22
CA LYS A 95 7.09 5.75 24.94
C LYS A 95 6.88 7.09 24.26
N ARG A 96 6.52 8.10 25.03
CA ARG A 96 6.56 9.50 24.59
C ARG A 96 8.01 9.99 24.57
N VAL A 97 8.41 10.60 23.45
CA VAL A 97 9.73 11.17 23.23
C VAL A 97 9.62 12.63 22.81
N TYR A 98 10.58 13.44 23.23
CA TYR A 98 10.67 14.85 22.89
C TYR A 98 11.76 15.04 21.85
N ILE A 99 11.45 15.73 20.76
CA ILE A 99 12.35 15.96 19.65
C ILE A 99 12.53 17.46 19.47
N LYS A 100 13.78 17.89 19.26
CA LYS A 100 14.11 19.25 18.87
C LYS A 100 15.01 19.24 17.64
N ILE A 101 14.99 20.34 16.90
CA ILE A 101 15.96 20.63 15.85
C ILE A 101 16.93 21.69 16.35
N GLU A 102 18.23 21.47 16.11
CA GLU A 102 19.26 22.50 16.31
C GLU A 102 19.85 23.00 14.99
N LYS A 103 20.97 23.74 15.05
CA LYS A 103 21.64 24.31 13.88
C LYS A 103 21.96 23.20 12.86
N GLY A 104 21.74 23.51 11.58
CA GLY A 104 22.00 22.56 10.49
C GLY A 104 20.94 21.46 10.35
N ASP A 105 19.71 21.68 10.84
CA ASP A 105 18.58 20.73 10.77
C ASP A 105 18.86 19.38 11.45
N GLN A 106 19.81 19.37 12.39
CA GLN A 106 20.17 18.22 13.20
C GLN A 106 19.03 17.86 14.17
N ILE A 107 18.63 16.58 14.15
CA ILE A 107 17.51 16.07 14.93
C ILE A 107 18.05 15.51 16.25
N PHE A 108 17.50 15.99 17.37
CA PHE A 108 17.88 15.58 18.70
C PHE A 108 16.69 15.01 19.46
N VAL A 109 16.84 13.80 19.99
CA VAL A 109 15.82 13.12 20.79
C VAL A 109 16.21 13.19 22.27
N ARG A 110 15.27 13.60 23.13
CA ARG A 110 15.45 13.62 24.59
C ARG A 110 15.58 12.20 25.11
N VAL A 111 16.65 11.95 25.84
CA VAL A 111 16.91 10.72 26.60
C VAL A 111 17.11 11.09 28.08
N GLY A 112 17.10 10.10 28.98
CA GLY A 112 17.11 10.36 30.44
C GLY A 112 18.17 11.38 30.90
N GLY A 113 19.40 11.26 30.41
CA GLY A 113 20.53 12.14 30.78
C GLY A 113 20.76 13.35 29.89
N GLY A 114 19.97 13.59 28.84
CA GLY A 114 20.33 14.62 27.86
C GLY A 114 19.56 14.53 26.54
N PHE A 115 20.22 14.92 25.46
CA PHE A 115 19.72 14.75 24.10
C PHE A 115 20.71 13.91 23.30
N MET A 116 20.16 13.01 22.48
CA MET A 116 20.93 12.19 21.55
C MET A 116 20.67 12.69 20.13
N HIS A 117 21.73 12.90 19.36
CA HIS A 117 21.64 13.21 17.94
C HIS A 117 21.32 11.93 17.15
N ILE A 118 20.38 11.99 16.21
CA ILE A 118 20.08 10.91 15.26
C ILE A 118 20.42 11.36 13.83
N GLN A 119 21.09 10.48 13.07
CA GLN A 119 21.59 10.76 11.72
C GLN A 119 21.26 9.62 10.75
#